data_AF-A0A4Q3D945-F1
#
_entry.id   AF-A0A4Q3D945-F1
#
_cell.length_a   1.000
_cell.length_b   1.000
_cell.length_c   1.000
_cell.angle_alpha   90.00
_cell.angle_beta   90.00
_cell.angle_gamma   90.00
#
_symmetry.space_group_name_H-M   'P 1'
#
loop_
_entity.id
_entity.type
_entity.pdbx_description
1 polymer ?
#
loop_
_entity_poly.entity_id
_entity_poly.type
_entity_poly.pdbx_seq_one_letter_code
_entity_poly.pdbx_strand_id
1 'polypeptide(L)'
;MFTADSDEPFVLSAAAVLPEAEAVVEDAPERDRSWVVPVLAIVAALGSFAGLGWMALPAVQAGMAPVALVQLIAALCVPPLLIGLLYLLAMRTSRAEARRFGATSHTMRMEAASLDRTLSALSDKIAENREALAEQTDILIAMGNRAAQQIAEVAGTVAHQSTALDGSSRTLTLAAGEAERRIAVVLASLPKAHEEMRGLSERVDAAGLLASERAAALDTQLSALSERGREAEQIAGGAAERLAAHIARMEATSETASVRLEAVTGQMSVEVDGMLDRAAVAVDEARKSIAAQGEAILAMLSANQAALDRASKDTTEALAERMA
;
A
#
# COMPACT_ATOMS: atom_id res chain seq x y z
N MET A 1 -35.03 5.26 -51.85
CA MET A 1 -35.37 3.87 -52.17
C MET A 1 -36.75 3.61 -51.58
N PHE A 2 -37.76 3.43 -52.45
CA PHE A 2 -39.12 2.87 -52.25
C PHE A 2 -39.99 3.46 -51.12
N THR A 3 -41.08 4.22 -51.28
CA THR A 3 -42.38 4.11 -52.02
C THR A 3 -43.25 2.88 -51.72
N ALA A 4 -44.34 3.13 -50.98
CA ALA A 4 -45.73 2.64 -51.08
C ALA A 4 -46.04 1.15 -51.36
N ASP A 5 -46.84 0.52 -50.48
CA ASP A 5 -48.27 0.11 -50.67
C ASP A 5 -48.70 -0.68 -49.40
N SER A 6 -49.65 -0.19 -48.59
CA SER A 6 -51.10 -0.54 -48.54
C SER A 6 -51.41 -1.97 -48.10
N ASP A 7 -52.20 -2.05 -47.02
CA ASP A 7 -53.13 -3.11 -46.60
C ASP A 7 -52.82 -3.70 -45.22
N GLU A 8 -53.51 -3.19 -44.18
CA GLU A 8 -54.37 -4.03 -43.36
C GLU A 8 -55.34 -3.17 -42.50
N PRO A 9 -56.61 -3.59 -42.39
CA PRO A 9 -57.73 -2.75 -41.98
C PRO A 9 -57.82 -2.54 -40.46
N PHE A 10 -58.26 -1.33 -40.09
CA PHE A 10 -58.67 -0.99 -38.74
C PHE A 10 -59.93 -1.79 -38.36
N VAL A 11 -59.74 -2.97 -37.76
CA VAL A 11 -60.81 -3.81 -37.21
C VAL A 11 -61.28 -3.25 -35.86
N LEU A 12 -62.28 -2.38 -35.90
CA LEU A 12 -63.16 -2.13 -34.75
C LEU A 12 -64.09 -3.34 -34.58
N SER A 13 -63.61 -4.38 -33.89
CA SER A 13 -64.41 -5.54 -33.48
C SER A 13 -64.29 -5.77 -31.98
N ALA A 14 -65.15 -5.11 -31.22
CA ALA A 14 -65.69 -5.63 -29.97
C ALA A 14 -66.96 -4.86 -29.64
N ALA A 15 -68.05 -5.32 -30.25
CA ALA A 15 -69.44 -5.20 -29.82
C ALA A 15 -69.72 -4.13 -28.74
N ALA A 16 -69.92 -2.88 -29.18
CA ALA A 16 -70.82 -1.99 -28.46
C ALA A 16 -72.23 -2.58 -28.61
N VAL A 17 -72.59 -3.46 -27.67
CA VAL A 17 -73.96 -3.90 -27.45
C VAL A 17 -74.71 -2.66 -26.99
N LEU A 18 -75.29 -1.96 -27.96
CA LEU A 18 -76.37 -1.01 -27.70
C LEU A 18 -77.42 -1.78 -26.88
N PRO A 19 -77.85 -1.28 -25.71
CA PRO A 19 -78.95 -1.92 -25.00
C PRO A 19 -80.10 -2.01 -25.99
N GLU A 20 -80.58 -3.23 -26.23
CA GLU A 20 -81.79 -3.48 -27.00
C GLU A 20 -82.82 -2.46 -26.53
N ALA A 21 -83.28 -1.63 -27.45
CA ALA A 21 -84.44 -0.80 -27.22
C ALA A 21 -85.55 -1.77 -26.82
N GLU A 22 -85.80 -1.86 -25.51
CA GLU A 22 -86.96 -2.52 -24.96
C GLU A 22 -88.12 -1.95 -25.77
N ALA A 23 -88.69 -2.80 -26.62
CA ALA A 23 -89.89 -2.51 -27.34
C ALA A 23 -90.92 -2.21 -26.26
N VAL A 24 -91.13 -0.91 -26.02
CA VAL A 24 -92.26 -0.41 -25.26
C VAL A 24 -93.45 -1.03 -25.96
N VAL A 25 -94.01 -2.06 -25.35
CA VAL A 25 -95.25 -2.68 -25.77
C VAL A 25 -96.28 -1.58 -25.60
N GLU A 26 -96.51 -0.86 -26.68
CA GLU A 26 -97.59 0.09 -26.81
C GLU A 26 -98.86 -0.75 -26.74
N ASP A 27 -99.40 -0.84 -25.52
CA ASP A 27 -100.68 -1.48 -25.23
C ASP A 27 -101.74 -0.79 -26.10
N ALA A 28 -102.02 -1.41 -27.25
CA ALA A 28 -103.10 -1.02 -28.12
C ALA A 28 -104.39 -0.97 -27.27
N PRO A 29 -105.24 0.06 -27.41
CA PRO A 29 -106.45 0.17 -26.62
C PRO A 29 -107.36 -1.02 -26.95
N GLU A 30 -107.36 -2.04 -26.08
CA GLU A 30 -108.28 -3.16 -26.14
C GLU A 30 -109.69 -2.58 -26.11
N ARG A 31 -110.36 -2.66 -27.27
CA ARG A 31 -111.70 -2.15 -27.51
C ARG A 31 -112.63 -2.79 -26.49
N ASP A 32 -113.01 -2.00 -25.49
CA ASP A 32 -113.66 -2.48 -24.28
C ASP A 32 -115.00 -3.14 -24.62
N ARG A 33 -114.97 -4.47 -24.74
CA ARG A 33 -116.13 -5.34 -25.01
C ARG A 33 -116.98 -5.53 -23.74
N SER A 34 -116.81 -4.65 -22.76
CA SER A 34 -117.57 -4.61 -21.51
C SER A 34 -119.03 -4.27 -21.71
N TRP A 35 -119.41 -3.57 -22.80
CA TRP A 35 -120.81 -3.20 -23.07
C TRP A 35 -121.66 -4.30 -23.73
N VAL A 36 -121.03 -5.31 -24.35
CA VAL A 36 -121.77 -6.40 -25.02
C VAL A 36 -122.46 -7.33 -24.01
N VAL A 37 -121.82 -7.54 -22.86
CA VAL A 37 -122.31 -8.40 -21.77
C VAL A 37 -123.59 -7.85 -21.11
N PRO A 38 -123.70 -6.56 -20.71
CA PRO A 38 -124.95 -6.02 -20.16
C PRO A 38 -126.08 -6.00 -21.20
N VAL A 39 -125.80 -5.70 -22.47
CA VAL A 39 -126.81 -5.70 -23.53
C VAL A 39 -127.40 -7.11 -23.72
N LEU A 40 -126.56 -8.15 -23.74
CA LEU A 40 -127.03 -9.54 -23.85
C LEU A 40 -127.87 -9.96 -22.64
N ALA A 41 -127.48 -9.55 -21.42
CA ALA A 41 -128.22 -9.84 -20.19
C ALA A 41 -129.62 -9.19 -20.20
N ILE A 42 -129.73 -7.95 -20.67
CA ILE A 42 -131.02 -7.24 -20.82
C ILE A 42 -131.91 -7.93 -21.84
N VAL A 43 -131.36 -8.32 -23.00
CA VAL A 43 -132.12 -9.04 -24.05
C VAL A 43 -132.60 -10.40 -23.54
N ALA A 44 -131.76 -11.15 -22.82
CA ALA A 44 -132.15 -12.43 -22.22
C ALA A 44 -133.25 -12.27 -21.16
N ALA A 45 -133.18 -11.23 -20.32
CA ALA A 45 -134.23 -10.92 -19.35
C ALA A 45 -135.56 -10.59 -20.04
N LEU A 46 -135.56 -9.67 -21.01
CA LEU A 46 -136.74 -9.30 -21.80
C LEU A 46 -137.32 -10.49 -22.57
N GLY A 47 -136.47 -11.34 -23.15
CA GLY A 47 -136.88 -12.57 -23.82
C GLY A 47 -137.57 -13.55 -22.89
N SER A 48 -137.10 -13.69 -21.65
CA SER A 48 -137.76 -14.55 -20.64
C SER A 48 -139.15 -14.04 -20.26
N PHE A 49 -139.30 -12.72 -20.11
CA PHE A 49 -140.60 -12.08 -19.83
C PHE A 49 -141.58 -12.29 -20.99
N ALA A 50 -141.12 -12.05 -22.23
CA ALA A 50 -141.96 -12.20 -23.42
C ALA A 50 -142.36 -13.67 -23.67
N GLY A 51 -141.42 -14.61 -23.52
CA GLY A 51 -141.67 -16.04 -23.75
C GLY A 51 -142.65 -16.65 -22.74
N LEU A 52 -142.46 -16.37 -21.44
CA LEU A 52 -143.36 -16.85 -20.39
C LEU A 52 -144.74 -16.20 -20.48
N GLY A 53 -144.81 -14.90 -20.83
CA GLY A 53 -146.07 -14.20 -21.08
C GLY A 53 -146.85 -14.79 -22.25
N TRP A 54 -146.17 -15.14 -23.36
CA TRP A 54 -146.80 -15.76 -24.52
C TRP A 54 -147.37 -17.15 -24.21
N MET A 55 -146.62 -18.00 -23.49
CA MET A 55 -147.11 -19.33 -23.10
C MET A 55 -148.30 -19.29 -22.14
N ALA A 56 -148.39 -18.28 -21.27
CA ALA A 56 -149.49 -18.14 -20.32
C ALA A 56 -150.74 -17.48 -20.92
N LEU A 57 -150.63 -16.82 -22.07
CA LEU A 57 -151.72 -16.11 -22.75
C LEU A 57 -153.00 -16.94 -22.95
N PRO A 58 -152.96 -18.18 -23.49
CA PRO A 58 -154.17 -18.99 -23.66
C PRO A 58 -154.80 -19.40 -22.32
N ALA A 59 -153.99 -19.65 -21.29
CA ALA A 59 -154.48 -20.02 -19.96
C ALA A 59 -155.16 -18.84 -19.25
N VAL A 60 -154.66 -17.62 -19.45
CA VAL A 60 -155.28 -16.39 -18.92
C VAL A 60 -156.62 -16.10 -19.59
N GLN A 61 -156.72 -16.29 -20.91
CA GLN A 61 -157.96 -16.06 -21.67
C GLN A 61 -159.08 -17.05 -21.30
N ALA A 62 -158.73 -18.25 -20.85
CA ALA A 62 -159.70 -19.28 -20.44
C ALA A 62 -160.31 -19.06 -19.03
N GLY A 63 -159.90 -18.01 -18.32
CA GLY A 63 -160.37 -17.72 -16.95
C GLY A 63 -159.57 -18.51 -15.91
N MET A 64 -158.43 -17.95 -15.50
CA MET A 64 -157.48 -18.61 -14.61
C MET A 64 -157.82 -18.40 -13.13
N ALA A 65 -157.64 -19.44 -12.30
CA ALA A 65 -157.83 -19.33 -10.85
C ALA A 65 -156.84 -18.33 -10.22
N PRO A 66 -157.22 -17.57 -9.17
CA PRO A 66 -156.37 -16.52 -8.59
C PRO A 66 -154.98 -17.01 -8.11
N VAL A 67 -154.88 -18.24 -7.62
CA VAL A 67 -153.60 -18.86 -7.20
C VAL A 67 -152.61 -19.02 -8.36
N ALA A 68 -153.11 -19.32 -9.56
CA ALA A 68 -152.27 -19.53 -10.73
C ALA A 68 -151.69 -18.20 -11.27
N LEU A 69 -152.36 -17.07 -11.03
CA LEU A 69 -151.80 -15.74 -11.34
C LEU A 69 -150.58 -15.41 -10.47
N VAL A 70 -150.64 -15.73 -9.17
CA VAL A 70 -149.49 -15.49 -8.26
C VAL A 70 -148.31 -16.38 -8.65
N GLN A 71 -148.55 -17.65 -9.00
CA GLN A 71 -147.51 -18.56 -9.49
C GLN A 71 -146.90 -18.08 -10.81
N LEU A 72 -147.70 -17.51 -11.71
CA LEU A 72 -147.19 -16.92 -12.95
C LEU A 72 -146.28 -15.72 -12.68
N ILE A 73 -146.69 -14.79 -11.80
CA ILE A 73 -145.87 -13.62 -11.45
C ILE A 73 -144.56 -14.06 -10.79
N ALA A 74 -144.61 -15.05 -9.88
CA ALA A 74 -143.41 -15.61 -9.26
C ALA A 74 -142.48 -16.26 -10.30
N ALA A 75 -143.03 -17.06 -11.22
CA ALA A 75 -142.28 -17.70 -12.30
C ALA A 75 -141.67 -16.67 -13.27
N LEU A 76 -142.34 -15.54 -13.49
CA LEU A 76 -141.85 -14.45 -14.35
C LEU A 76 -140.69 -13.66 -13.71
N CYS A 77 -140.64 -13.62 -12.38
CA CYS A 77 -139.62 -12.86 -11.64
C CYS A 77 -138.33 -13.67 -11.39
N VAL A 78 -138.37 -15.01 -11.45
CA VAL A 78 -137.20 -15.86 -11.19
C VAL A 78 -136.08 -15.71 -12.25
N PRO A 79 -136.35 -15.81 -13.57
CA PRO A 79 -135.31 -15.69 -14.60
C PRO A 79 -134.53 -14.35 -14.59
N PRO A 80 -135.16 -13.16 -14.52
CA PRO A 80 -134.42 -11.89 -14.55
C PRO A 80 -133.55 -11.69 -13.30
N LEU A 81 -134.00 -12.19 -12.13
CA LEU A 81 -133.21 -12.13 -10.91
C LEU A 81 -131.94 -12.98 -11.02
N LEU A 82 -132.05 -14.18 -11.60
CA LEU A 82 -130.92 -15.08 -11.80
C LEU A 82 -129.91 -14.50 -12.81
N ILE A 83 -130.39 -13.88 -13.89
CA ILE A 83 -129.55 -13.18 -14.87
C ILE A 83 -128.84 -11.99 -14.22
N GLY A 84 -129.55 -11.17 -13.44
CA GLY A 84 -128.97 -10.03 -12.73
C GLY A 84 -127.93 -10.44 -11.70
N LEU A 85 -128.18 -11.54 -10.97
CA LEU A 85 -127.24 -12.12 -10.01
C LEU A 85 -125.97 -12.63 -10.71
N LEU A 86 -126.12 -13.41 -11.80
CA LEU A 86 -124.98 -13.89 -12.60
C LEU A 86 -124.17 -12.73 -13.18
N TYR A 87 -124.84 -11.66 -13.63
CA TYR A 87 -124.18 -10.46 -14.13
C TYR A 87 -123.35 -9.76 -13.04
N LEU A 88 -123.93 -9.52 -11.86
CA LEU A 88 -123.21 -8.91 -10.73
C LEU A 88 -122.04 -9.78 -10.26
N LEU A 89 -122.20 -11.11 -10.23
CA LEU A 89 -121.14 -12.03 -9.85
C LEU A 89 -119.97 -12.00 -10.85
N ALA A 90 -120.27 -11.91 -12.14
CA ALA A 90 -119.25 -11.85 -13.20
C ALA A 90 -118.48 -10.52 -13.19
N MET A 91 -119.14 -9.39 -12.93
CA MET A 91 -118.50 -8.07 -12.93
C MET A 91 -117.70 -7.80 -11.64
N ARG A 92 -118.18 -8.30 -10.50
CA ARG A 92 -117.59 -8.01 -9.18
C ARG A 92 -116.24 -8.68 -8.93
N THR A 93 -115.81 -9.67 -9.71
CA THR A 93 -114.86 -10.67 -9.18
C THR A 93 -113.53 -10.89 -9.90
N SER A 94 -113.09 -10.15 -10.93
CA SER A 94 -111.79 -10.57 -11.49
C SER A 94 -110.95 -9.59 -12.30
N ARG A 95 -111.44 -9.05 -13.41
CA ARG A 95 -110.49 -8.64 -14.46
C ARG A 95 -109.83 -7.27 -14.25
N ALA A 96 -110.53 -6.28 -13.71
CA ALA A 96 -109.97 -4.95 -13.51
C ALA A 96 -108.98 -4.90 -12.34
N GLU A 97 -109.31 -5.57 -11.22
CA GLU A 97 -108.43 -5.64 -10.06
C GLU A 97 -107.20 -6.51 -10.32
N ALA A 98 -107.34 -7.66 -11.01
CA ALA A 98 -106.20 -8.50 -11.39
C ALA A 98 -105.21 -7.76 -12.31
N ARG A 99 -105.70 -6.93 -13.24
CA ARG A 99 -104.82 -6.09 -14.09
C ARG A 99 -104.06 -5.04 -13.29
N ARG A 100 -104.73 -4.34 -12.36
CA ARG A 100 -104.07 -3.35 -11.49
C ARG A 100 -103.03 -3.99 -10.57
N PHE A 101 -103.35 -5.12 -9.94
CA PHE A 101 -102.39 -5.85 -9.11
C PHE A 101 -101.24 -6.44 -9.93
N GLY A 102 -101.51 -6.90 -11.16
CA GLY A 102 -100.50 -7.37 -12.10
C GLY A 102 -99.50 -6.26 -12.46
N ALA A 103 -100.01 -5.06 -12.80
CA ALA A 103 -99.17 -3.90 -13.09
C ALA A 103 -98.32 -3.48 -11.88
N THR A 104 -98.90 -3.36 -10.68
CA THR A 104 -98.14 -3.04 -9.46
C THR A 104 -97.10 -4.12 -9.13
N SER A 105 -97.45 -5.40 -9.28
CA SER A 105 -96.52 -6.50 -9.05
C SER A 105 -95.37 -6.50 -10.05
N HIS A 106 -95.62 -6.14 -11.31
CA HIS A 106 -94.57 -5.98 -12.32
C HIS A 106 -93.61 -4.85 -11.95
N THR A 107 -94.13 -3.66 -11.60
CA THR A 107 -93.29 -2.54 -11.15
C THR A 107 -92.48 -2.90 -9.90
N MET A 108 -93.07 -3.59 -8.91
CA MET A 108 -92.36 -4.05 -7.72
C MET A 108 -91.26 -5.08 -8.05
N ARG A 109 -91.49 -5.98 -9.02
CA ARG A 109 -90.46 -6.93 -9.47
C ARG A 109 -89.31 -6.25 -10.21
N MET A 110 -89.61 -5.24 -11.01
CA MET A 110 -88.58 -4.42 -11.68
C MET A 110 -87.74 -3.64 -10.66
N GLU A 111 -88.37 -3.04 -9.66
CA GLU A 111 -87.68 -2.31 -8.59
C GLU A 111 -86.86 -3.26 -7.69
N ALA A 112 -87.39 -4.45 -7.38
CA ALA A 112 -86.63 -5.47 -6.66
C ALA A 112 -85.39 -5.91 -7.46
N ALA A 113 -85.52 -6.07 -8.79
CA ALA A 113 -84.39 -6.42 -9.64
C ALA A 113 -83.36 -5.29 -9.80
N SER A 114 -83.76 -4.01 -9.71
CA SER A 114 -82.82 -2.88 -9.70
C SER A 114 -82.07 -2.79 -8.37
N LEU A 115 -82.78 -3.02 -7.25
CA LEU A 115 -82.19 -3.09 -5.92
C LEU A 115 -81.20 -4.25 -5.81
N ASP A 116 -81.56 -5.44 -6.29
CA ASP A 116 -80.69 -6.63 -6.25
C ASP A 116 -79.41 -6.41 -7.06
N ARG A 117 -79.51 -5.81 -8.26
CA ARG A 117 -78.34 -5.40 -9.05
C ARG A 117 -77.45 -4.40 -8.31
N THR A 118 -78.05 -3.40 -7.66
CA THR A 118 -77.32 -2.39 -6.89
C THR A 118 -76.65 -3.00 -5.66
N LEU A 119 -77.33 -3.90 -4.96
CA LEU A 119 -76.79 -4.63 -3.80
C LEU A 119 -75.66 -5.57 -4.20
N SER A 120 -75.78 -6.27 -5.33
CA SER A 120 -74.70 -7.10 -5.88
C SER A 120 -73.48 -6.24 -6.21
N ALA A 121 -73.67 -5.13 -6.93
CA ALA A 121 -72.56 -4.22 -7.25
C ALA A 121 -71.90 -3.62 -6.00
N LEU A 122 -72.69 -3.29 -4.98
CA LEU A 122 -72.17 -2.79 -3.70
C LEU A 122 -71.42 -3.89 -2.93
N SER A 123 -71.95 -5.12 -2.92
CA SER A 123 -71.30 -6.28 -2.31
C SER A 123 -69.95 -6.57 -2.96
N ASP A 124 -69.90 -6.57 -4.29
CA ASP A 124 -68.67 -6.75 -5.05
C ASP A 124 -67.68 -5.63 -4.76
N LYS A 125 -68.14 -4.37 -4.70
CA LYS A 125 -67.26 -3.25 -4.36
C LYS A 125 -66.75 -3.30 -2.92
N ILE A 126 -67.56 -3.78 -1.98
CA ILE A 126 -67.12 -4.01 -0.59
C ILE A 126 -66.09 -5.13 -0.53
N ALA A 127 -66.27 -6.21 -1.29
CA ALA A 127 -65.31 -7.31 -1.36
C ALA A 127 -63.97 -6.83 -1.93
N GLU A 128 -63.99 -6.11 -3.06
CA GLU A 128 -62.81 -5.51 -3.68
C GLU A 128 -62.11 -4.53 -2.73
N ASN A 129 -62.87 -3.66 -2.05
CA ASN A 129 -62.28 -2.73 -1.07
C ASN A 129 -61.68 -3.46 0.14
N ARG A 130 -62.28 -4.57 0.60
CA ARG A 130 -61.73 -5.38 1.69
C ARG A 130 -60.43 -6.06 1.29
N GLU A 131 -60.35 -6.57 0.07
CA GLU A 131 -59.13 -7.16 -0.48
C GLU A 131 -58.03 -6.10 -0.62
N ALA A 132 -58.33 -4.95 -1.20
CA ALA A 132 -57.39 -3.83 -1.31
C ALA A 132 -56.90 -3.32 0.05
N LEU A 133 -57.79 -3.25 1.06
CA LEU A 133 -57.41 -2.88 2.42
C LEU A 133 -56.51 -3.94 3.09
N ALA A 134 -56.76 -5.22 2.86
CA ALA A 134 -55.91 -6.30 3.35
C ALA A 134 -54.50 -6.21 2.72
N GLU A 135 -54.42 -6.02 1.40
CA GLU A 135 -53.15 -5.84 0.70
C GLU A 135 -52.38 -4.61 1.21
N GLN A 136 -53.04 -3.46 1.38
CA GLN A 136 -52.41 -2.26 1.93
C GLN A 136 -51.93 -2.47 3.37
N THR A 137 -52.69 -3.21 4.19
CA THR A 137 -52.30 -3.54 5.56
C THR A 137 -51.06 -4.43 5.57
N ASP A 138 -51.00 -5.43 4.69
CA ASP A 138 -49.83 -6.31 4.56
C ASP A 138 -48.60 -5.54 4.10
N ILE A 139 -48.75 -4.64 3.11
CA ILE A 139 -47.67 -3.74 2.67
C ILE A 139 -47.21 -2.85 3.82
N LEU A 140 -48.13 -2.27 4.59
CA LEU A 140 -47.79 -1.43 5.75
C LEU A 140 -47.06 -2.21 6.85
N ILE A 141 -47.49 -3.44 7.14
CA ILE A 141 -46.82 -4.33 8.10
C ILE A 141 -45.41 -4.68 7.59
N ALA A 142 -45.26 -5.01 6.31
CA ALA A 142 -43.97 -5.32 5.70
C ALA A 142 -43.01 -4.11 5.76
N MET A 143 -43.51 -2.90 5.48
CA MET A 143 -42.74 -1.66 5.62
C MET A 143 -42.38 -1.37 7.07
N GLY A 144 -43.31 -1.57 8.01
CA GLY A 144 -43.07 -1.40 9.44
C GLY A 144 -41.99 -2.34 9.96
N ASN A 145 -42.04 -3.62 9.57
CA ASN A 145 -41.03 -4.60 9.91
C ASN A 145 -39.66 -4.25 9.31
N ARG A 146 -39.62 -3.81 8.04
CA ARG A 146 -38.37 -3.37 7.40
C ARG A 146 -37.79 -2.13 8.09
N ALA A 147 -38.61 -1.16 8.45
CA ALA A 147 -38.18 0.04 9.17
C ALA A 147 -37.65 -0.32 10.56
N ALA A 148 -38.33 -1.20 11.29
CA ALA A 148 -37.88 -1.68 12.60
C ALA A 148 -36.54 -2.42 12.50
N GLN A 149 -36.36 -3.27 11.48
CA GLN A 149 -35.10 -3.96 11.23
C GLN A 149 -33.97 -2.97 10.90
N GLN A 150 -34.23 -1.97 10.06
CA GLN A 150 -33.25 -0.93 9.72
C GLN A 150 -32.85 -0.11 10.95
N ILE A 151 -33.82 0.27 11.80
CA ILE A 151 -33.55 0.98 13.04
C ILE A 151 -32.71 0.13 13.99
N ALA A 152 -33.02 -1.16 14.13
CA ALA A 152 -32.26 -2.07 14.97
C ALA A 152 -30.81 -2.24 14.47
N GLU A 153 -30.62 -2.35 13.15
CA GLU A 153 -29.30 -2.43 12.52
C GLU A 153 -28.49 -1.14 12.73
N VAL A 154 -29.11 0.02 12.51
CA VAL A 154 -28.47 1.33 12.73
C VAL A 154 -28.14 1.51 14.21
N ALA A 155 -29.04 1.18 15.12
CA ALA A 155 -28.80 1.24 16.56
C ALA A 155 -27.64 0.32 17.00
N GLY A 156 -27.58 -0.89 16.45
CA GLY A 156 -26.46 -1.81 16.68
C GLY A 156 -25.14 -1.26 16.16
N THR A 157 -25.14 -0.65 14.98
CA THR A 157 -23.96 -0.01 14.39
C THR A 157 -23.48 1.16 15.24
N VAL A 158 -24.39 2.04 15.69
CA VAL A 158 -24.07 3.18 16.56
C VAL A 158 -23.52 2.71 17.92
N ALA A 159 -24.11 1.69 18.52
CA ALA A 159 -23.61 1.12 19.78
C ALA A 159 -22.20 0.53 19.63
N HIS A 160 -21.93 -0.16 18.52
CA HIS A 160 -20.62 -0.71 18.22
C HIS A 160 -19.57 0.41 18.00
N GLN A 161 -19.90 1.42 17.20
CA GLN A 161 -19.04 2.58 16.97
C GLN A 161 -18.75 3.36 18.24
N SER A 162 -19.74 3.56 19.12
CA SER A 162 -19.56 4.21 20.42
C SER A 162 -18.56 3.44 21.30
N THR A 163 -18.67 2.11 21.34
CA THR A 163 -17.73 1.26 22.08
C THR A 163 -16.31 1.35 21.51
N ALA A 164 -16.17 1.35 20.18
CA ALA A 164 -14.87 1.51 19.52
C ALA A 164 -14.24 2.89 19.77
N LEU A 165 -15.06 3.95 19.83
CA LEU A 165 -14.63 5.30 20.13
C LEU A 165 -14.16 5.44 21.59
N ASP A 166 -14.88 4.84 22.55
CA ASP A 166 -14.45 4.80 23.96
C ASP A 166 -13.10 4.08 24.11
N GLY A 167 -12.95 2.93 23.43
CA GLY A 167 -11.68 2.20 23.39
C GLY A 167 -10.54 3.05 22.83
N SER A 168 -10.76 3.72 21.70
CA SER A 168 -9.77 4.61 21.07
C SER A 168 -9.41 5.81 21.97
N SER A 169 -10.39 6.40 22.64
CA SER A 169 -10.19 7.50 23.60
C SER A 169 -9.33 7.07 24.80
N ARG A 170 -9.57 5.87 25.35
CA ARG A 170 -8.73 5.31 26.42
C ARG A 170 -7.30 5.08 25.94
N THR A 171 -7.12 4.50 24.75
CA THR A 171 -5.78 4.30 24.17
C THR A 171 -5.05 5.62 23.95
N LEU A 172 -5.74 6.64 23.43
CA LEU A 172 -5.18 8.00 23.27
C LEU A 172 -4.79 8.61 24.61
N THR A 173 -5.61 8.45 25.65
CA THR A 173 -5.32 8.96 27.00
C THR A 173 -4.09 8.28 27.61
N LEU A 174 -3.98 6.95 27.45
CA LEU A 174 -2.81 6.19 27.90
C LEU A 174 -1.54 6.59 27.12
N ALA A 175 -1.65 6.74 25.80
CA ALA A 175 -0.54 7.16 24.96
C ALA A 175 -0.08 8.59 25.29
N ALA A 176 -1.02 9.51 25.54
CA ALA A 176 -0.73 10.88 25.95
C ALA A 176 -0.03 10.91 27.32
N GLY A 177 -0.50 10.12 28.30
CA GLY A 177 0.14 10.02 29.61
C GLY A 177 1.55 9.42 29.54
N GLU A 178 1.77 8.42 28.69
CA GLU A 178 3.12 7.87 28.47
C GLU A 178 4.04 8.86 27.75
N ALA A 179 3.53 9.63 26.79
CA ALA A 179 4.28 10.69 26.13
C ALA A 179 4.68 11.79 27.12
N GLU A 180 3.76 12.23 27.98
CA GLU A 180 4.02 13.19 29.05
C GLU A 180 5.13 12.69 29.99
N ARG A 181 5.05 11.43 30.43
CA ARG A 181 6.08 10.79 31.27
C ARG A 181 7.45 10.77 30.58
N ARG A 182 7.51 10.43 29.29
CA ARG A 182 8.77 10.44 28.52
C ARG A 182 9.35 11.85 28.39
N ILE A 183 8.51 12.85 28.10
CA ILE A 183 8.94 14.24 28.03
C ILE A 183 9.46 14.70 29.39
N ALA A 184 8.79 14.36 30.49
CA ALA A 184 9.26 14.67 31.83
C ALA A 184 10.64 14.05 32.12
N VAL A 185 10.88 12.79 31.72
CA VAL A 185 12.20 12.15 31.84
C VAL A 185 13.26 12.87 31.00
N VAL A 186 12.95 13.23 29.76
CA VAL A 186 13.88 13.96 28.89
C VAL A 186 14.22 15.32 29.50
N LEU A 187 13.23 16.08 29.95
CA LEU A 187 13.43 17.37 30.61
C LEU A 187 14.23 17.25 31.92
N ALA A 188 14.01 16.18 32.70
CA ALA A 188 14.79 15.91 33.90
C ALA A 188 16.24 15.49 33.59
N SER A 189 16.48 14.86 32.43
CA SER A 189 17.82 14.41 32.00
C SER A 189 18.65 15.50 31.32
N LEU A 190 18.01 16.52 30.75
CA LEU A 190 18.65 17.63 30.03
C LEU A 190 19.73 18.36 30.85
N PRO A 191 19.49 18.72 32.13
CA PRO A 191 20.49 19.40 32.96
C PRO A 191 21.75 18.54 33.16
N LYS A 192 21.56 17.23 33.40
CA LYS A 192 22.67 16.29 33.57
C LYS A 192 23.48 16.15 32.29
N ALA A 193 22.83 16.04 31.13
CA ALA A 193 23.51 16.02 29.85
C ALA A 193 24.31 17.33 29.60
N HIS A 194 23.77 18.47 30.04
CA HIS A 194 24.46 19.76 29.94
C HIS A 194 25.70 19.83 30.85
N GLU A 195 25.60 19.32 32.08
CA GLU A 195 26.71 19.22 33.02
C GLU A 195 27.79 18.25 32.51
N GLU A 196 27.40 17.10 31.93
CA GLU A 196 28.31 16.16 31.30
C GLU A 196 29.04 16.77 30.10
N MET A 197 28.34 17.52 29.23
CA MET A 197 28.96 18.25 28.12
C MET A 197 29.94 19.32 28.61
N ARG A 198 29.58 20.07 29.66
CA ARG A 198 30.46 21.07 30.25
C ARG A 198 31.73 20.42 30.82
N GLY A 199 31.58 19.32 31.57
CA GLY A 199 32.71 18.57 32.10
C GLY A 199 33.55 17.86 31.03
N LEU A 200 32.99 17.55 29.86
CA LEU A 200 33.76 17.10 28.70
C LEU A 200 34.56 18.25 28.09
N SER A 201 33.95 19.42 27.91
CA SER A 201 34.63 20.62 27.41
C SER A 201 35.83 21.00 28.29
N GLU A 202 35.64 21.03 29.61
CA GLU A 202 36.72 21.31 30.58
C GLU A 202 37.87 20.30 30.47
N ARG A 203 37.55 19.01 30.26
CA ARG A 203 38.58 17.97 30.05
C ARG A 203 39.32 18.12 28.73
N VAL A 204 38.61 18.48 27.66
CA VAL A 204 39.22 18.74 26.35
C VAL A 204 40.14 19.96 26.41
N ASP A 205 39.70 21.04 27.07
CA ASP A 205 40.51 22.24 27.26
C ASP A 205 41.78 21.94 28.08
N ALA A 206 41.62 21.20 29.19
CA ALA A 206 42.76 20.77 30.00
C ALA A 206 43.74 19.87 29.22
N ALA A 207 43.22 18.94 28.42
CA ALA A 207 44.05 18.09 27.56
C ALA A 207 44.76 18.91 26.47
N GLY A 208 44.09 19.91 25.89
CA GLY A 208 44.65 20.82 24.90
C GLY A 208 45.78 21.69 25.47
N LEU A 209 45.60 22.23 26.67
CA LEU A 209 46.63 22.97 27.39
C LEU A 209 47.85 22.10 27.68
N LEU A 210 47.64 20.89 28.21
CA LEU A 210 48.73 19.93 28.47
C LEU A 210 49.46 19.53 27.19
N ALA A 211 48.72 19.27 26.10
CA ALA A 211 49.33 18.94 24.81
C ALA A 211 50.19 20.10 24.27
N SER A 212 49.71 21.34 24.39
CA SER A 212 50.43 22.55 24.01
C SER A 212 51.71 22.73 24.83
N GLU A 213 51.63 22.55 26.16
CA GLU A 213 52.79 22.61 27.05
C GLU A 213 53.84 21.55 26.69
N ARG A 214 53.39 20.31 26.40
CA ARG A 214 54.28 19.23 25.96
C ARG A 214 54.90 19.50 24.58
N ALA A 215 54.15 20.10 23.65
CA ALA A 215 54.67 20.51 22.35
C ALA A 215 55.74 21.60 22.48
N ALA A 216 55.53 22.62 23.33
CA ALA A 216 56.51 23.66 23.60
C ALA A 216 57.78 23.10 24.28
N ALA A 217 57.62 22.15 25.21
CA ALA A 217 58.75 21.46 25.83
C ALA A 217 59.54 20.62 24.81
N LEU A 218 58.85 19.93 23.89
CA LEU A 218 59.48 19.17 22.81
C LEU A 218 60.24 20.09 21.85
N ASP A 219 59.66 21.23 21.46
CA ASP A 219 60.32 22.23 20.60
C ASP A 219 61.61 22.76 21.22
N THR A 220 61.59 23.02 22.53
CA THR A 220 62.77 23.41 23.31
C THR A 220 63.84 22.30 23.28
N GLN A 221 63.43 21.04 23.49
CA GLN A 221 64.34 19.89 23.44
C GLN A 221 64.94 19.66 22.05
N LEU A 222 64.14 19.81 20.99
CA LEU A 222 64.60 19.70 19.60
C LEU A 222 65.58 20.82 19.24
N SER A 223 65.32 22.04 19.68
CA SER A 223 66.24 23.17 19.50
C SER A 223 67.58 22.91 20.20
N ALA A 224 67.54 22.43 21.45
CA ALA A 224 68.75 22.05 22.20
C ALA A 224 69.49 20.87 21.54
N LEU A 225 68.77 19.90 20.97
CA LEU A 225 69.36 18.79 20.23
C LEU A 225 70.01 19.25 18.94
N SER A 226 69.39 20.18 18.20
CA SER A 226 69.97 20.77 16.99
C SER A 226 71.26 21.52 17.31
N GLU A 227 71.32 22.25 18.43
CA GLU A 227 72.53 22.99 18.81
C GLU A 227 73.67 22.06 19.20
N ARG A 228 73.38 21.01 20.00
CA ARG A 228 74.36 19.95 20.29
C ARG A 228 74.80 19.20 19.03
N GLY A 229 73.91 19.04 18.06
CA GLY A 229 74.23 18.47 16.75
C GLY A 229 75.27 19.30 16.00
N ARG A 230 75.09 20.63 15.95
CA ARG A 230 76.08 21.55 15.35
C ARG A 230 77.40 21.53 16.09
N GLU A 231 77.37 21.53 17.43
CA GLU A 231 78.59 21.45 18.24
C GLU A 231 79.35 20.14 17.97
N ALA A 232 78.64 19.01 17.93
CA ALA A 232 79.22 17.71 17.61
C ALA A 232 79.82 17.67 16.19
N GLU A 233 79.14 18.26 15.20
CA GLU A 233 79.63 18.35 13.82
C GLU A 233 80.86 19.26 13.71
N GLN A 234 80.91 20.35 14.49
CA GLN A 234 82.06 21.25 14.56
C GLN A 234 83.27 20.57 15.22
N ILE A 235 83.05 19.80 16.30
CA ILE A 235 84.08 18.99 16.95
C ILE A 235 84.59 17.90 16.00
N ALA A 236 83.68 17.19 15.32
CA ALA A 236 84.02 16.15 14.36
C ALA A 236 84.79 16.72 13.16
N GLY A 237 84.35 17.85 12.61
CA GLY A 237 85.05 18.58 11.56
C GLY A 237 86.46 19.00 11.97
N GLY A 238 86.60 19.61 13.15
CA GLY A 238 87.91 19.97 13.69
C GLY A 238 88.81 18.77 14.02
N ALA A 239 88.23 17.64 14.43
CA ALA A 239 88.96 16.38 14.59
C ALA A 239 89.44 15.84 13.24
N ALA A 240 88.59 15.85 12.21
CA ALA A 240 88.94 15.44 10.86
C ALA A 240 90.04 16.33 10.25
N GLU A 241 89.95 17.66 10.40
CA GLU A 241 90.99 18.60 9.97
C GLU A 241 92.33 18.34 10.67
N ARG A 242 92.31 18.13 11.99
CA ARG A 242 93.52 17.75 12.75
C ARG A 242 94.11 16.43 12.28
N LEU A 243 93.26 15.44 11.96
CA LEU A 243 93.68 14.15 11.44
C LEU A 243 94.34 14.31 10.06
N ALA A 244 93.70 15.06 9.15
CA ALA A 244 94.23 15.35 7.82
C ALA A 244 95.57 16.09 7.90
N ALA A 245 95.68 17.10 8.77
CA ALA A 245 96.94 17.80 9.01
C ALA A 245 98.01 16.88 9.61
N HIS A 246 97.63 15.91 10.45
CA HIS A 246 98.57 14.94 11.00
C HIS A 246 99.07 13.95 9.94
N ILE A 247 98.18 13.46 9.07
CA ILE A 247 98.53 12.61 7.92
C ILE A 247 99.48 13.36 6.98
N ALA A 248 99.18 14.59 6.60
CA ALA A 248 100.06 15.40 5.74
C ALA A 248 101.45 15.63 6.36
N ARG A 249 101.53 15.86 7.68
CA ARG A 249 102.81 15.93 8.41
C ARG A 249 103.55 14.58 8.40
N MET A 250 102.84 13.47 8.57
CA MET A 250 103.43 12.13 8.50
C MET A 250 103.97 11.81 7.11
N GLU A 251 103.25 12.19 6.05
CA GLU A 251 103.72 12.06 4.66
C GLU A 251 104.99 12.88 4.42
N ALA A 252 104.99 14.17 4.77
CA ALA A 252 106.16 15.02 4.62
C ALA A 252 107.38 14.53 5.43
N THR A 253 107.15 14.03 6.66
CA THR A 253 108.20 13.46 7.49
C THR A 253 108.72 12.14 6.89
N SER A 254 107.83 11.30 6.35
CA SER A 254 108.20 10.03 5.69
C SER A 254 108.97 10.27 4.40
N GLU A 255 108.62 11.29 3.62
CA GLU A 255 109.36 11.71 2.44
C GLU A 255 110.75 12.25 2.80
N THR A 256 110.83 13.11 3.83
CA THR A 256 112.12 13.59 4.37
C THR A 256 112.99 12.44 4.89
N ALA A 257 112.40 11.47 5.59
CA ALA A 257 113.09 10.29 6.09
C ALA A 257 113.58 9.42 4.92
N SER A 258 112.78 9.26 3.86
CA SER A 258 113.15 8.50 2.66
C SER A 258 114.32 9.16 1.92
N VAL A 259 114.27 10.47 1.67
CA VAL A 259 115.38 11.23 1.08
C VAL A 259 116.65 11.13 1.94
N ARG A 260 116.52 11.21 3.26
CA ARG A 260 117.66 11.07 4.17
C ARG A 260 118.22 9.64 4.18
N LEU A 261 117.37 8.62 4.11
CA LEU A 261 117.80 7.22 3.99
C LEU A 261 118.52 7.00 2.65
N GLU A 262 118.00 7.50 1.53
CA GLU A 262 118.68 7.46 0.23
C GLU A 262 120.04 8.15 0.27
N ALA A 263 120.12 9.33 0.89
CA ALA A 263 121.37 10.06 1.06
C ALA A 263 122.38 9.29 1.93
N VAL A 264 121.93 8.70 3.05
CA VAL A 264 122.77 7.86 3.93
C VAL A 264 123.24 6.60 3.18
N THR A 265 122.36 5.94 2.43
CA THR A 265 122.72 4.77 1.61
C THR A 265 123.73 5.15 0.54
N GLY A 266 123.56 6.29 -0.14
CA GLY A 266 124.51 6.80 -1.14
C GLY A 266 125.87 7.14 -0.52
N GLN A 267 125.87 7.85 0.61
CA GLN A 267 127.10 8.18 1.34
C GLN A 267 127.81 6.92 1.85
N MET A 268 127.06 5.95 2.37
CA MET A 268 127.61 4.68 2.83
C MET A 268 128.21 3.88 1.67
N SER A 269 127.61 3.90 0.48
CA SER A 269 128.20 3.30 -0.73
C SER A 269 129.55 3.94 -1.08
N VAL A 270 129.63 5.28 -1.09
CA VAL A 270 130.87 6.02 -1.39
C VAL A 270 131.96 5.76 -0.34
N GLU A 271 131.60 5.74 0.94
CA GLU A 271 132.55 5.47 2.02
C GLU A 271 133.06 4.03 1.98
N VAL A 272 132.18 3.05 1.73
CA VAL A 272 132.55 1.64 1.53
C VAL A 272 133.45 1.50 0.32
N ASP A 273 133.13 2.10 -0.83
CA ASP A 273 133.98 2.10 -2.02
C ASP A 273 135.36 2.73 -1.74
N GLY A 274 135.40 3.84 -1.02
CA GLY A 274 136.66 4.48 -0.61
C GLY A 274 137.45 3.69 0.44
N MET A 275 136.79 2.91 1.29
CA MET A 275 137.47 1.94 2.17
C MET A 275 138.04 0.77 1.37
N LEU A 276 137.30 0.25 0.37
CA LEU A 276 137.76 -0.82 -0.52
C LEU A 276 138.94 -0.36 -1.39
N ASP A 277 138.90 0.87 -1.92
CA ASP A 277 140.01 1.44 -2.72
C ASP A 277 141.27 1.66 -1.87
N ARG A 278 141.12 2.25 -0.67
CA ARG A 278 142.25 2.37 0.28
C ARG A 278 142.80 1.01 0.71
N ALA A 279 141.93 0.01 0.91
CA ALA A 279 142.37 -1.34 1.20
C ALA A 279 143.13 -1.95 0.01
N ALA A 280 142.67 -1.74 -1.22
CA ALA A 280 143.37 -2.18 -2.43
C ALA A 280 144.75 -1.52 -2.58
N VAL A 281 144.85 -0.19 -2.37
CA VAL A 281 146.11 0.55 -2.38
C VAL A 281 147.06 0.06 -1.28
N ALA A 282 146.56 -0.13 -0.04
CA ALA A 282 147.36 -0.64 1.06
C ALA A 282 147.90 -2.06 0.79
N VAL A 283 147.09 -2.92 0.17
CA VAL A 283 147.51 -4.27 -0.26
C VAL A 283 148.56 -4.20 -1.38
N ASP A 284 148.41 -3.29 -2.35
CA ASP A 284 149.39 -3.10 -3.42
C ASP A 284 150.73 -2.54 -2.89
N GLU A 285 150.68 -1.59 -1.96
CA GLU A 285 151.87 -1.05 -1.30
C GLU A 285 152.56 -2.10 -0.42
N ALA A 286 151.78 -2.92 0.28
CA ALA A 286 152.31 -4.09 1.00
C ALA A 286 153.00 -5.05 0.02
N ARG A 287 152.44 -5.31 -1.16
CA ARG A 287 153.08 -6.11 -2.21
C ARG A 287 154.39 -5.49 -2.70
N LYS A 288 154.43 -4.19 -2.99
CA LYS A 288 155.64 -3.47 -3.42
C LYS A 288 156.73 -3.50 -2.35
N SER A 289 156.37 -3.23 -1.10
CA SER A 289 157.27 -3.30 0.05
C SER A 289 157.83 -4.72 0.23
N ILE A 290 156.99 -5.77 0.11
CA ILE A 290 157.45 -7.17 0.14
C ILE A 290 158.42 -7.46 -1.02
N ALA A 291 158.16 -6.95 -2.22
CA ALA A 291 159.07 -7.12 -3.36
C ALA A 291 160.42 -6.41 -3.14
N ALA A 292 160.40 -5.16 -2.65
CA ALA A 292 161.60 -4.39 -2.33
C ALA A 292 162.40 -5.02 -1.18
N GLN A 293 161.71 -5.53 -0.14
CA GLN A 293 162.34 -6.32 0.92
C GLN A 293 162.95 -7.60 0.37
N GLY A 294 162.28 -8.28 -0.56
CA GLY A 294 162.81 -9.44 -1.28
C GLY A 294 164.09 -9.11 -2.05
N GLU A 295 164.11 -8.00 -2.79
CA GLU A 295 165.33 -7.50 -3.48
C GLU A 295 166.45 -7.15 -2.50
N ALA A 296 166.12 -6.47 -1.39
CA ALA A 296 167.09 -6.14 -0.35
C ALA A 296 167.68 -7.39 0.32
N ILE A 297 166.85 -8.42 0.57
CA ILE A 297 167.31 -9.71 1.10
C ILE A 297 168.22 -10.42 0.09
N LEU A 298 167.88 -10.41 -1.20
CA LEU A 298 168.74 -10.96 -2.26
C LEU A 298 170.07 -10.20 -2.36
N ALA A 299 170.03 -8.87 -2.29
CA ALA A 299 171.22 -8.03 -2.29
C ALA A 299 172.10 -8.28 -1.05
N MET A 300 171.52 -8.37 0.15
CA MET A 300 172.23 -8.74 1.37
C MET A 300 172.82 -10.15 1.29
N LEU A 301 172.10 -11.12 0.71
CA LEU A 301 172.62 -12.47 0.51
C LEU A 301 173.82 -12.46 -0.45
N SER A 302 173.75 -11.72 -1.56
CA SER A 302 174.87 -11.56 -2.49
C SER A 302 176.09 -10.87 -1.85
N ALA A 303 175.86 -9.87 -1.00
CA ALA A 303 176.92 -9.18 -0.27
C ALA A 303 177.57 -10.09 0.78
N ASN A 304 176.78 -10.90 1.50
CA ASN A 304 177.28 -11.93 2.41
C ASN A 304 178.07 -13.01 1.65
N GLN A 305 177.60 -13.41 0.46
CA GLN A 305 178.31 -14.36 -0.39
C GLN A 305 179.66 -13.79 -0.86
N ALA A 306 179.70 -12.52 -1.28
CA ALA A 306 180.94 -11.82 -1.64
C ALA A 306 181.89 -11.59 -0.45
N ALA A 307 181.36 -11.39 0.76
CA ALA A 307 182.14 -11.27 1.98
C ALA A 307 182.72 -12.63 2.42
N LEU A 308 181.95 -13.71 2.30
CA LEU A 308 182.40 -15.09 2.54
C LEU A 308 183.48 -15.52 1.54
N ASP A 309 183.35 -15.15 0.27
CA ASP A 309 184.38 -15.40 -0.75
C ASP A 309 185.68 -14.65 -0.43
N ARG A 310 185.60 -13.39 0.03
CA ARG A 310 186.77 -12.63 0.49
C ARG A 310 187.41 -13.24 1.74
N ALA A 311 186.63 -13.57 2.76
CA ALA A 311 187.12 -14.20 3.98
C ALA A 311 187.78 -15.57 3.69
N SER A 312 187.23 -16.33 2.73
CA SER A 312 187.79 -17.61 2.29
C SER A 312 189.12 -17.42 1.54
N LYS A 313 189.24 -16.38 0.69
CA LYS A 313 190.52 -16.01 0.06
C LYS A 313 191.57 -15.59 1.09
N ASP A 314 191.22 -14.70 2.02
CA ASP A 314 192.13 -14.22 3.06
C ASP A 314 192.63 -15.37 3.95
N THR A 315 191.77 -16.36 4.27
CA THR A 315 192.20 -17.55 5.03
C THR A 315 193.10 -18.48 4.22
N THR A 316 192.89 -18.62 2.91
CA THR A 316 193.82 -19.38 2.05
C THR A 316 195.19 -18.69 1.91
N GLU A 317 195.21 -17.35 1.83
CA GLU A 317 196.44 -16.56 1.74
C GLU A 317 197.23 -16.60 3.05
N ALA A 318 196.55 -16.46 4.20
CA ALA A 318 197.15 -16.57 5.53
C ALA A 318 197.67 -17.99 5.85
N LEU A 319 197.12 -19.04 5.24
CA LEU A 319 197.68 -20.41 5.35
C LEU A 319 198.93 -20.58 4.48
N ALA A 320 198.96 -19.98 3.28
CA ALA A 320 200.10 -20.03 2.37
C ALA A 320 201.32 -19.30 2.94
N GLU A 321 201.11 -18.17 3.63
CA GLU A 321 202.17 -17.39 4.27
C GLU A 321 202.77 -18.09 5.50
N ARG A 322 202.06 -19.05 6.10
CA ARG A 322 202.50 -19.81 7.29
C ARG A 322 203.28 -21.09 6.99
N MET A 323 203.43 -21.46 5.71
CA MET A 323 204.12 -22.69 5.28
C MET A 323 205.41 -22.47 4.48
N ALA A 324 205.91 -21.22 4.42
CA ALA A 324 207.21 -20.85 3.84
C ALA A 324 208.14 -20.28 4.92
#